data_AF-A0A969P254-F1
#
_entry.id   AF-A0A969P254-F1
#
_cell.length_a   1.000
_cell.length_b   1.000
_cell.length_c   1.000
_cell.angle_alpha   90.00
_cell.angle_beta   90.00
_cell.angle_gamma   90.00
#
_symmetry.space_group_name_H-M   'P 1'
#
loop_
_entity.id
_entity.type
_entity.pdbx_description
1 polymer ?
#
loop_
_entity_poly.entity_id
_entity_poly.type
_entity_poly.pdbx_seq_one_letter_code
_entity_poly.pdbx_strand_id
1 'polypeptide(L)'
;MAGLSLLTTPLSSDIRKENNFSFSPILEVAFLFIGIFIAMVPALHILKIHGSDLGVTQPWQFFWGTGMLSSFLDNAPTYLTFLSMAQGITLGGATECPLVPDVSGVCVPVELLTAISLGAVFMGAMTYIGNGPNFMVKAIAAEWGYKTPDFFSYTLRYALPILIPVFIVITLLFTL
;
A
#
# COMPACT_ATOMS: atom_id res chain seq x y z
N MET A 1 -5.51 -19.36 5.88
CA MET A 1 -4.32 -19.89 5.17
C MET A 1 -3.17 -20.20 6.14
N ALA A 2 -2.60 -19.21 6.85
CA ALA A 2 -1.46 -19.44 7.75
C ALA A 2 -1.73 -20.44 8.88
N GLY A 3 -2.87 -20.31 9.59
CA GLY A 3 -3.25 -21.24 10.65
C GLY A 3 -3.43 -22.67 10.14
N LEU A 4 -4.08 -22.85 8.98
CA LEU A 4 -4.24 -24.16 8.36
C LEU A 4 -2.87 -24.77 7.98
N SER A 5 -1.94 -23.98 7.43
CA SER A 5 -0.57 -24.43 7.15
C SER A 5 0.17 -24.87 8.41
N LEU A 6 0.03 -24.15 9.53
CA LEU A 6 0.64 -24.55 10.80
C LEU A 6 0.00 -25.80 11.41
N LEU A 7 -1.29 -26.02 11.18
CA LEU A 7 -2.02 -27.22 11.63
C LEU A 7 -1.66 -28.45 10.79
N THR A 8 -1.63 -28.32 9.46
CA THR A 8 -1.37 -29.45 8.56
C THR A 8 0.12 -29.75 8.39
N THR A 9 0.98 -28.74 8.55
CA THR A 9 2.44 -28.87 8.52
C THR A 9 3.05 -28.12 9.70
N PRO A 10 3.08 -28.73 10.90
CA PRO A 10 3.63 -28.12 12.11
C PRO A 10 5.09 -27.70 11.93
N LEU A 11 5.55 -26.79 12.79
CA LEU A 11 6.93 -26.28 12.78
C LEU A 11 7.99 -27.39 12.91
N SER A 12 7.65 -28.45 13.65
CA SER A 12 8.50 -29.62 13.85
C SER A 12 8.51 -30.60 12.68
N SER A 13 7.63 -30.43 11.69
CA SER A 13 7.50 -31.36 10.56
C SER A 13 8.78 -31.40 9.72
N ASP A 14 9.16 -32.60 9.30
CA ASP A 14 10.35 -32.78 8.45
C ASP A 14 10.15 -32.15 7.07
N ILE A 15 8.90 -32.05 6.59
CA ILE A 15 8.55 -31.33 5.35
C ILE A 15 9.08 -29.90 5.37
N ARG A 16 8.97 -29.15 6.48
CA ARG A 16 9.48 -27.77 6.54
C ARG A 16 11.01 -27.72 6.56
N LYS A 17 11.67 -28.69 7.18
CA LYS A 17 13.14 -28.80 7.19
C LYS A 17 13.68 -29.14 5.81
N GLU A 18 13.06 -30.10 5.13
CA GLU A 18 13.40 -30.50 3.75
C GLU A 18 13.23 -29.34 2.76
N ASN A 19 12.25 -28.46 3.00
CA ASN A 19 12.04 -27.24 2.21
C ASN A 19 12.89 -26.04 2.67
N ASN A 20 13.83 -26.23 3.61
CA ASN A 20 14.66 -25.15 4.19
C ASN A 20 13.84 -23.95 4.67
N PHE A 21 12.65 -24.19 5.21
CA PHE A 21 11.75 -23.12 5.62
C PHE A 21 12.30 -22.39 6.85
N SER A 22 12.35 -21.06 6.80
CA SER A 22 12.83 -20.20 7.90
C SER A 22 11.93 -18.98 8.07
N PHE A 23 11.80 -18.50 9.31
CA PHE A 23 11.08 -17.25 9.63
C PHE A 23 11.97 -16.01 9.54
N SER A 24 13.28 -16.14 9.28
CA SER A 24 14.19 -14.97 9.20
C SER A 24 13.67 -13.88 8.27
N PRO A 25 13.20 -14.19 7.04
CA PRO A 25 12.68 -13.15 6.14
C PRO A 25 11.43 -12.45 6.68
N ILE A 26 10.56 -13.17 7.40
CA ILE A 26 9.35 -12.59 8.01
C ILE A 26 9.74 -11.66 9.17
N LEU A 27 10.71 -12.06 9.99
CA LEU A 27 11.20 -11.23 11.09
C LEU A 27 11.89 -9.96 10.56
N GLU A 28 12.71 -10.07 9.53
CA GLU A 28 13.35 -8.91 8.87
C GLU A 28 12.30 -7.90 8.37
N VAL A 29 11.26 -8.38 7.68
CA VAL A 29 10.15 -7.54 7.24
C VAL A 29 9.42 -6.93 8.44
N ALA A 30 9.13 -7.69 9.50
CA ALA A 30 8.46 -7.18 10.69
C ALA A 30 9.26 -6.04 11.36
N PHE A 31 10.57 -6.20 11.53
CA PHE A 31 11.43 -5.15 12.08
C PHE A 31 11.50 -3.92 11.17
N LEU A 32 11.55 -4.11 9.85
CA LEU A 32 11.52 -3.02 8.87
C LEU A 32 10.23 -2.20 9.00
N PHE A 33 9.06 -2.85 9.06
CA PHE A 33 7.78 -2.17 9.23
C PHE A 33 7.67 -1.45 10.57
N ILE A 34 8.15 -2.03 11.67
CA ILE A 34 8.20 -1.36 12.98
C ILE A 34 9.03 -0.07 12.86
N GLY A 35 10.22 -0.14 12.25
CA GLY A 35 11.08 1.02 12.04
C GLY A 35 10.43 2.11 11.18
N ILE A 36 9.80 1.72 10.06
CA ILE A 36 9.09 2.64 9.16
C ILE A 36 7.93 3.32 9.90
N PHE A 37 7.06 2.57 10.58
CA PHE A 37 5.91 3.17 11.28
C PHE A 37 6.33 4.11 12.39
N ILE A 38 7.38 3.78 13.17
CA ILE A 38 7.92 4.69 14.20
C ILE A 38 8.45 5.96 13.55
N ALA A 39 9.24 5.84 12.48
CA ALA A 39 9.81 6.99 11.78
C ALA A 39 8.75 7.87 11.11
N MET A 40 7.60 7.29 10.74
CA MET A 40 6.50 8.01 10.12
C MET A 40 5.68 8.86 11.12
N VAL A 41 5.67 8.53 12.42
CA VAL A 41 4.80 9.22 13.41
C VAL A 41 4.88 10.75 13.32
N PRO A 42 6.07 11.40 13.31
CA PRO A 42 6.16 12.85 13.20
C PRO A 42 5.62 13.39 11.88
N ALA A 43 5.90 12.70 10.77
CA ALA A 43 5.44 13.10 9.44
C ALA A 43 3.90 13.01 9.32
N LEU A 44 3.31 11.93 9.85
CA LEU A 44 1.85 11.76 9.91
C LEU A 44 1.19 12.85 10.75
N HIS A 45 1.83 13.25 11.86
CA HIS A 45 1.32 14.34 12.70
C HIS A 45 1.35 15.69 11.97
N ILE A 46 2.43 15.99 11.24
CA ILE A 46 2.53 17.20 10.42
C ILE A 46 1.43 17.21 9.34
N LEU A 47 1.22 16.09 8.65
CA LEU A 47 0.16 15.96 7.63
C LEU A 47 -1.24 16.10 8.23
N LYS A 48 -1.45 15.65 9.47
CA LYS A 48 -2.72 15.82 10.16
C LYS A 48 -3.03 17.27 10.52
N ILE A 49 -2.00 18.11 10.69
CA ILE A 49 -2.17 19.54 11.02
C ILE A 49 -2.21 20.40 9.75
N HIS A 50 -1.33 20.13 8.78
CA HIS A 50 -1.11 20.97 7.60
C HIS A 50 -1.57 20.30 6.29
N GLY A 51 -2.31 19.19 6.36
CA GLY A 51 -2.75 18.44 5.18
C GLY A 51 -3.61 19.28 4.22
N SER A 52 -4.38 20.22 4.75
CA SER A 52 -5.16 21.19 3.98
C SER A 52 -4.30 22.09 3.08
N ASP A 53 -3.06 22.35 3.49
CA ASP A 53 -2.18 23.34 2.85
C ASP A 53 -1.55 22.80 1.56
N LEU A 54 -1.61 21.48 1.35
CA LEU A 54 -1.03 20.79 0.20
C LEU A 54 -1.94 20.83 -1.05
N GLY A 55 -3.18 21.33 -0.94
CA GLY A 55 -4.07 21.53 -2.08
C GLY A 55 -4.70 20.26 -2.68
N VAL A 56 -4.54 19.10 -2.04
CA VAL A 56 -5.24 17.85 -2.42
C VAL A 56 -6.56 17.82 -1.66
N THR A 57 -7.67 17.97 -2.36
CA THR A 57 -9.01 18.10 -1.77
C THR A 57 -10.03 17.16 -2.40
N GLN A 58 -9.76 16.65 -3.61
CA GLN A 58 -10.71 15.86 -4.39
C GLN A 58 -10.35 14.37 -4.37
N PRO A 59 -11.33 13.44 -4.40
CA PRO A 59 -11.06 12.00 -4.36
C PRO A 59 -10.08 11.53 -5.45
N TRP A 60 -10.22 11.99 -6.70
CA TRP A 60 -9.28 11.62 -7.77
C TRP A 60 -7.83 12.04 -7.47
N GLN A 61 -7.62 13.18 -6.81
CA GLN A 61 -6.28 13.63 -6.41
C GLN A 61 -5.69 12.71 -5.34
N PHE A 62 -6.53 12.29 -4.38
CA PHE A 62 -6.15 11.30 -3.37
C PHE A 62 -5.82 9.95 -4.01
N PHE A 63 -6.61 9.48 -4.98
CA PHE A 63 -6.35 8.22 -5.68
C PHE A 63 -4.99 8.20 -6.38
N TRP A 64 -4.70 9.21 -7.22
CA TRP A 64 -3.45 9.30 -7.95
C TRP A 64 -2.26 9.61 -7.02
N GLY A 65 -2.41 10.53 -6.07
CA GLY A 65 -1.35 10.86 -5.10
C GLY A 65 -0.97 9.66 -4.23
N THR A 66 -1.97 8.98 -3.65
CA THR A 66 -1.76 7.76 -2.87
C THR A 66 -1.10 6.70 -3.74
N GLY A 67 -1.63 6.46 -4.94
CA GLY A 67 -1.10 5.41 -5.79
C GLY A 67 0.32 5.66 -6.32
N MET A 68 0.67 6.91 -6.63
CA MET A 68 2.03 7.29 -7.00
C MET A 68 3.03 6.97 -5.89
N LEU A 69 2.71 7.30 -4.63
CA LEU A 69 3.57 6.96 -3.50
C LEU A 69 3.62 5.44 -3.26
N SER A 70 2.47 4.76 -3.39
CA SER A 70 2.33 3.31 -3.16
C SER A 70 3.13 2.50 -4.17
N SER A 71 3.35 3.07 -5.35
CA SER A 71 4.20 2.47 -6.39
C SER A 71 5.66 2.25 -5.94
N PHE A 72 6.10 2.88 -4.83
CA PHE A 72 7.50 2.83 -4.38
C PHE A 72 7.73 2.54 -2.88
N LEU A 73 6.75 2.76 -1.99
CA LEU A 73 6.97 2.72 -0.53
C LEU A 73 6.38 1.51 0.20
N ASP A 74 5.36 0.85 -0.36
CA ASP A 74 4.40 -0.08 0.27
C ASP A 74 3.02 0.54 0.54
N ASN A 75 1.99 -0.29 0.43
CA ASN A 75 0.59 0.11 0.51
C ASN A 75 0.19 0.60 1.91
N ALA A 76 0.66 -0.05 2.97
CA ALA A 76 0.27 0.28 4.34
C ALA A 76 0.79 1.66 4.81
N PRO A 77 2.10 1.98 4.72
CA PRO A 77 2.59 3.31 5.06
C PRO A 77 2.00 4.39 4.15
N THR A 78 1.77 4.07 2.88
CA THR A 78 1.15 5.02 1.94
C THR A 78 -0.30 5.32 2.31
N TYR A 79 -1.09 4.31 2.66
CA TYR A 79 -2.46 4.49 3.12
C TYR A 79 -2.53 5.41 4.35
N LEU A 80 -1.69 5.17 5.37
CA LEU A 80 -1.68 6.01 6.58
C LEU A 80 -1.26 7.45 6.31
N THR A 81 -0.34 7.67 5.38
CA THR A 81 0.09 9.02 4.94
C THR A 81 -1.10 9.83 4.44
N PHE A 82 -1.86 9.28 3.48
CA PHE A 82 -2.98 10.00 2.87
C PHE A 82 -4.23 9.99 3.75
N LEU A 83 -4.42 9.00 4.61
CA LEU A 83 -5.44 9.03 5.65
C LEU A 83 -5.19 10.19 6.63
N SER A 84 -3.95 10.35 7.11
CA SER A 84 -3.59 11.44 8.04
C SER A 84 -3.77 12.80 7.38
N MET A 85 -3.43 12.90 6.09
CA MET A 85 -3.69 14.10 5.30
C MET A 85 -5.18 14.41 5.18
N ALA A 86 -6.01 13.41 4.84
CA ALA A 86 -7.46 13.58 4.73
C ALA A 86 -8.10 13.98 6.06
N GLN A 87 -7.61 13.43 7.19
CA GLN A 87 -8.01 13.86 8.53
C GLN A 87 -7.71 15.34 8.78
N GLY A 88 -6.58 15.87 8.30
CA GLY A 88 -6.26 17.30 8.44
C GLY A 88 -7.25 18.20 7.71
N ILE A 89 -7.77 17.76 6.57
CA ILE A 89 -8.78 18.50 5.81
C ILE A 89 -10.12 18.50 6.55
N THR A 90 -10.51 17.39 7.15
CA THR A 90 -11.83 17.23 7.78
C THR A 90 -11.89 17.80 9.20
N LEU A 91 -10.75 17.87 9.91
CA LEU A 91 -10.64 18.58 11.18
C LEU A 91 -10.94 20.08 11.07
N GLY A 92 -10.76 20.67 9.87
CA GLY A 92 -11.04 22.09 9.60
C GLY A 92 -12.46 22.39 9.10
N GLY A 93 -13.29 21.37 8.85
CA GLY A 93 -14.63 21.54 8.25
C GLY A 93 -15.65 20.62 8.88
N ALA A 94 -16.59 21.18 9.64
CA ALA A 94 -17.73 20.47 10.20
C ALA A 94 -18.66 19.97 9.08
N THR A 95 -18.45 18.74 8.62
CA THR A 95 -19.42 17.99 7.82
C THR A 95 -19.98 16.85 8.64
N GLU A 96 -21.30 16.85 8.81
CA GLU A 96 -22.08 15.76 9.40
C GLU A 96 -21.73 14.43 8.71
N CYS A 97 -21.29 13.43 9.48
CA CYS A 97 -20.72 12.20 8.93
C CYS A 97 -21.70 11.01 9.06
N PRO A 98 -22.06 10.32 7.96
CA PRO A 98 -22.59 8.97 7.99
C PRO A 98 -21.40 8.00 8.18
N LEU A 99 -21.30 7.36 9.35
CA LEU A 99 -20.03 6.90 9.95
C LEU A 99 -19.41 5.59 9.40
N VAL A 100 -18.08 5.61 9.21
CA VAL A 100 -17.17 4.57 9.72
C VAL A 100 -16.23 5.24 10.72
N PRO A 101 -16.31 4.97 12.03
CA PRO A 101 -15.38 5.52 13.00
C PRO A 101 -13.99 4.92 12.76
N ASP A 102 -12.99 5.77 12.46
CA ASP A 102 -11.58 5.37 12.45
C ASP A 102 -11.04 5.23 13.89
N VAL A 103 -9.91 4.53 14.03
CA VAL A 103 -9.13 4.29 15.26
C VAL A 103 -8.81 5.59 16.01
N SER A 104 -8.83 6.74 15.32
CA SER A 104 -8.54 8.06 15.88
C SER A 104 -9.77 8.94 16.22
N GLY A 105 -10.99 8.46 15.97
CA GLY A 105 -12.23 9.22 16.22
C GLY A 105 -12.46 10.43 15.29
N VAL A 106 -11.63 10.60 14.26
CA VAL A 106 -11.77 11.67 13.25
C VAL A 106 -12.58 11.16 12.07
N CYS A 107 -13.58 11.92 11.64
CA CYS A 107 -14.43 11.59 10.50
C CYS A 107 -13.70 11.90 9.18
N VAL A 108 -13.67 10.94 8.25
CA VAL A 108 -13.17 11.13 6.88
C VAL A 108 -14.26 10.71 5.89
N PRO A 109 -14.59 11.54 4.88
CA PRO A 109 -15.56 11.17 3.85
C PRO A 109 -15.25 9.83 3.20
N VAL A 110 -16.29 9.02 2.99
CA VAL A 110 -16.18 7.67 2.43
C VAL A 110 -15.56 7.70 1.04
N GLU A 111 -15.80 8.75 0.27
CA GLU A 111 -15.24 8.97 -1.07
C GLU A 111 -13.71 9.12 -1.02
N LEU A 112 -13.20 9.86 -0.02
CA LEU A 112 -11.75 10.00 0.18
C LEU A 112 -11.13 8.67 0.66
N LEU A 113 -11.77 8.00 1.62
CA LEU A 113 -11.31 6.68 2.09
C LEU A 113 -11.28 5.66 0.96
N THR A 114 -12.29 5.67 0.10
CA THR A 114 -12.37 4.80 -1.08
C THR A 114 -11.22 5.11 -2.04
N ALA A 115 -11.02 6.38 -2.39
CA ALA A 115 -9.93 6.79 -3.27
C ALA A 115 -8.54 6.41 -2.72
N ILE A 116 -8.29 6.64 -1.42
CA ILE A 116 -7.04 6.26 -0.75
C ILE A 116 -6.85 4.75 -0.77
N SER A 117 -7.90 3.98 -0.43
CA SER A 117 -7.85 2.51 -0.43
C SER A 117 -7.54 1.95 -1.81
N LEU A 118 -8.23 2.42 -2.84
CA LEU A 118 -8.03 1.99 -4.23
C LEU A 118 -6.64 2.37 -4.72
N GLY A 119 -6.18 3.59 -4.44
CA GLY A 119 -4.86 4.08 -4.84
C GLY A 119 -3.74 3.27 -4.20
N ALA A 120 -3.80 3.09 -2.87
CA ALA A 120 -2.82 2.32 -2.12
C ALA A 120 -2.73 0.87 -2.64
N VAL A 121 -3.87 0.19 -2.81
CA VAL A 121 -3.84 -1.24 -3.19
C VAL A 121 -3.49 -1.43 -4.66
N PHE A 122 -4.17 -0.73 -5.58
CA PHE A 122 -4.05 -1.04 -7.01
C PHE A 122 -2.75 -0.54 -7.64
N MET A 123 -2.26 0.64 -7.25
CA MET A 123 -1.03 1.18 -7.84
C MET A 123 0.25 0.61 -7.20
N GLY A 124 0.15 -0.14 -6.09
CA GLY A 124 1.29 -0.89 -5.55
C GLY A 124 1.87 -1.94 -6.52
N ALA A 125 1.14 -2.30 -7.59
CA ALA A 125 1.61 -3.19 -8.65
C ALA A 125 2.51 -2.52 -9.71
N MET A 126 2.63 -1.19 -9.68
CA MET A 126 3.30 -0.40 -10.72
C MET A 126 4.79 -0.68 -10.85
N THR A 127 5.46 -1.09 -9.77
CA THR A 127 6.88 -1.40 -9.78
C THR A 127 7.20 -2.66 -8.98
N TYR A 128 8.41 -3.19 -9.13
CA TYR A 128 8.86 -4.33 -8.33
C TYR A 128 9.01 -4.04 -6.84
N ILE A 129 9.19 -2.77 -6.46
CA ILE A 129 9.38 -2.37 -5.06
C ILE A 129 8.11 -1.81 -4.43
N GLY A 130 7.03 -1.68 -5.21
CA GLY A 130 5.76 -1.17 -4.69
C GLY A 130 5.15 -2.05 -3.60
N ASN A 131 5.45 -3.35 -3.60
CA ASN A 131 5.14 -4.24 -2.47
C ASN A 131 6.08 -5.46 -2.45
N GLY A 132 6.17 -6.11 -1.27
CA GLY A 132 6.99 -7.31 -1.06
C GLY A 132 6.67 -8.48 -2.02
N PRO A 133 5.39 -8.86 -2.22
CA PRO A 133 5.03 -9.91 -3.16
C PRO A 133 5.56 -9.72 -4.60
N ASN A 134 5.52 -8.50 -5.16
CA ASN A 134 6.04 -8.23 -6.51
C ASN A 134 7.54 -8.55 -6.61
N PHE A 135 8.31 -8.07 -5.62
CA PHE A 135 9.75 -8.32 -5.56
C PHE A 135 10.04 -9.82 -5.42
N MET A 136 9.26 -10.52 -4.60
CA MET A 136 9.42 -11.95 -4.36
C MET A 136 9.16 -12.79 -5.63
N VAL A 137 8.08 -12.51 -6.36
CA VAL A 137 7.78 -13.21 -7.63
C VAL A 137 8.91 -13.01 -8.64
N LYS A 138 9.46 -11.79 -8.75
CA LYS A 138 10.60 -11.49 -9.62
C LYS A 138 11.85 -12.27 -9.19
N ALA A 139 12.17 -12.29 -7.90
CA ALA A 139 13.34 -12.96 -7.37
C ALA A 139 13.30 -14.48 -7.62
N ILE A 140 12.16 -15.12 -7.35
CA ILE A 140 11.96 -16.56 -7.58
C ILE A 140 12.11 -16.90 -9.07
N ALA A 141 11.47 -16.13 -9.97
CA ALA A 141 11.57 -16.36 -11.40
C ALA A 141 13.02 -16.21 -11.90
N ALA A 142 13.76 -15.21 -11.41
CA ALA A 142 15.17 -15.00 -11.76
C ALA A 142 16.07 -16.14 -11.25
N GLU A 143 15.84 -16.62 -10.02
CA GLU A 143 16.58 -17.75 -9.43
C GLU A 143 16.38 -19.04 -10.25
N TRP A 144 15.19 -19.24 -10.81
CA TRP A 144 14.87 -20.40 -11.65
C TRP A 144 15.36 -20.25 -13.11
N GLY A 145 16.12 -19.19 -13.41
CA GLY A 145 16.70 -18.96 -14.74
C GLY A 145 15.75 -18.34 -15.76
N TYR A 146 14.55 -17.90 -15.36
CA TYR A 146 13.67 -17.15 -16.26
C TYR A 146 14.18 -15.72 -16.45
N LYS A 147 14.13 -15.25 -17.70
CA LYS A 147 14.44 -13.85 -18.02
C LYS A 147 13.31 -12.96 -17.52
N THR A 148 13.53 -12.31 -16.38
CA THR A 148 12.64 -11.27 -15.86
C THR A 148 13.05 -9.90 -16.41
N PRO A 149 12.10 -9.00 -16.71
CA PRO A 149 12.45 -7.64 -17.09
C PRO A 149 13.14 -6.92 -15.92
N ASP A 150 14.05 -5.99 -16.25
CA ASP A 150 14.62 -5.08 -15.26
C ASP A 150 13.55 -4.10 -14.73
N PHE A 151 13.91 -3.34 -13.69
CA PHE A 151 12.99 -2.42 -13.01
C PHE A 151 12.29 -1.43 -13.96
N PHE A 152 13.06 -0.79 -14.83
CA PHE A 152 12.54 0.22 -15.74
C PHE A 152 11.80 -0.42 -16.91
N SER A 153 12.28 -1.55 -17.41
CA SER A 153 11.62 -2.32 -18.46
C SER A 153 10.24 -2.80 -18.01
N TYR A 154 10.14 -3.38 -16.80
CA TYR A 154 8.85 -3.76 -16.20
C TYR A 154 7.91 -2.56 -16.11
N THR A 155 8.37 -1.47 -15.49
CA THR A 155 7.54 -0.29 -15.22
C THR A 155 7.09 0.39 -16.52
N LEU A 156 8.00 0.63 -17.46
CA LEU A 156 7.74 1.43 -18.65
C LEU A 156 7.07 0.65 -19.78
N ARG A 157 7.44 -0.62 -19.99
CA ARG A 157 6.96 -1.40 -21.14
C ARG A 157 5.74 -2.26 -20.81
N TYR A 158 5.57 -2.63 -19.55
CA TYR A 158 4.50 -3.55 -19.14
C TYR A 158 3.50 -2.86 -18.19
N ALA A 159 3.96 -2.34 -17.05
CA ALA A 159 3.07 -1.81 -16.03
C ALA A 159 2.31 -0.56 -16.50
N LEU A 160 3.01 0.49 -16.95
CA LEU A 160 2.37 1.75 -17.37
C LEU A 160 1.36 1.56 -18.51
N PRO A 161 1.67 0.90 -19.64
CA PRO A 161 0.72 0.80 -20.76
C PRO A 161 -0.53 0.00 -20.43
N ILE A 162 -0.44 -0.94 -19.48
CA ILE A 162 -1.56 -1.81 -19.10
C ILE A 162 -2.37 -1.20 -17.95
N LEU A 163 -1.70 -0.71 -16.91
CA LEU A 163 -2.35 -0.28 -15.68
C LEU A 163 -2.87 1.16 -15.74
N ILE A 164 -2.22 2.07 -16.47
CA ILE A 164 -2.72 3.45 -16.58
C ILE A 164 -4.12 3.52 -17.18
N PRO A 165 -4.46 2.82 -18.29
CA PRO A 165 -5.84 2.77 -18.79
C PRO A 165 -6.83 2.25 -17.74
N VAL A 166 -6.45 1.22 -16.99
CA VAL A 166 -7.29 0.66 -15.91
C VAL A 166 -7.51 1.69 -14.80
N PHE A 167 -6.46 2.43 -14.41
CA PHE A 167 -6.55 3.47 -13.39
C PHE A 167 -7.38 4.68 -13.84
N ILE A 168 -7.34 5.03 -15.13
CA ILE A 168 -8.24 6.05 -15.69
C ILE A 168 -9.69 5.59 -15.57
N VAL A 169 -9.99 4.32 -15.91
CA VAL A 169 -11.34 3.77 -15.76
C VAL A 169 -11.78 3.76 -14.29
N ILE A 170 -10.91 3.35 -13.37
CA ILE A 170 -11.19 3.38 -11.92
C ILE A 170 -11.44 4.81 -11.45
N THR A 171 -10.68 5.79 -11.96
CA THR A 171 -10.87 7.20 -11.66
C THR A 171 -12.28 7.65 -12.06
N LEU A 172 -12.70 7.34 -13.29
CA LEU A 172 -14.01 7.71 -13.82
C LEU A 172 -15.19 7.04 -13.10
N LEU A 173 -15.00 5.84 -12.54
CA LEU A 173 -16.09 5.08 -11.92
C LEU A 173 -16.22 5.31 -10.42
N PHE A 174 -15.13 5.61 -9.71
CA PHE A 174 -15.09 5.59 -8.25
C PHE A 174 -14.59 6.88 -7.60
N THR A 175 -14.01 7.82 -8.36
CA THR A 175 -13.35 9.01 -7.76
C THR A 175 -13.73 10.35 -8.41
N LEU A 176 -14.58 10.32 -9.44
CA LEU A 176 -15.24 11.45 -10.09
C LEU A 176 -16.76 11.30 -9.94
#